data_AF-A0A538GUA7-F1
#
_entry.id   AF-A0A538GUA7-F1
#
_cell.length_a   1.000
_cell.length_b   1.000
_cell.length_c   1.000
_cell.angle_alpha   90.00
_cell.angle_beta   90.00
_cell.angle_gamma   90.00
#
_symmetry.space_group_name_H-M   'P 1'
#
loop_
_entity.id
_entity.type
_entity.pdbx_description
1 polymer ?
#
loop_
_entity_poly.entity_id
_entity_poly.type
_entity_poly.pdbx_seq_one_letter_code
_entity_poly.pdbx_strand_id
1 'polypeptide(L)'
;MPNYCLELYLPHASASWIEEAAADAQRAAGASDDGGRVRYLRTTYLADDETCLHFFEAASVEHVADAARRAGLTTERITRSVDPQNDDLAKEE
;
A
#
# COMPACT_ATOMS: atom_id res chain seq x y z
N MET A 1 5.35 -13.24 -3.33
CA MET A 1 6.18 -12.14 -2.78
C MET A 1 5.42 -11.54 -1.61
N PRO A 2 6.09 -10.93 -0.61
CA PRO A 2 5.39 -10.43 0.57
C PRO A 2 4.51 -9.23 0.20
N ASN A 3 3.32 -9.20 0.80
CA ASN A 3 2.40 -8.09 0.67
C ASN A 3 2.63 -7.11 1.81
N TYR A 4 2.43 -5.84 1.55
CA TYR A 4 2.53 -4.76 2.51
C TYR A 4 1.27 -3.89 2.42
N CYS A 5 0.77 -3.48 3.57
CA CYS A 5 -0.31 -2.51 3.69
C CYS A 5 0.32 -1.18 4.13
N LEU A 6 -0.03 -0.12 3.41
CA LEU A 6 0.27 1.25 3.75
C LEU A 6 -1.03 1.90 4.21
N GLU A 7 -0.98 2.52 5.38
CA GLU A 7 -2.12 3.18 6.03
C GLU A 7 -2.00 4.69 5.83
N LEU A 8 -3.09 5.28 5.36
CA LEU A 8 -3.24 6.71 5.11
C LEU A 8 -4.57 7.19 5.71
N TYR A 9 -4.51 7.95 6.80
CA TYR A 9 -5.68 8.61 7.36
C TYR A 9 -6.21 9.68 6.40
N LEU A 10 -7.48 9.55 6.04
CA LEU A 10 -8.18 10.42 5.10
C LEU A 10 -9.53 10.83 5.72
N PRO A 11 -9.54 11.79 6.67
CA PRO A 11 -10.76 12.17 7.38
C PRO A 11 -11.80 12.77 6.43
N HIS A 12 -13.07 12.39 6.64
CA HIS A 12 -14.22 12.89 5.88
C HIS A 12 -14.04 12.78 4.36
N ALA A 13 -13.39 11.70 3.89
CA ALA A 13 -13.07 11.50 2.50
C ALA A 13 -14.33 11.43 1.61
N SER A 14 -14.32 12.22 0.55
CA SER A 14 -15.26 12.03 -0.56
C SER A 14 -14.81 10.90 -1.48
N ALA A 15 -15.70 10.35 -2.29
CA ALA A 15 -15.35 9.33 -3.28
C ALA A 15 -14.19 9.76 -4.20
N SER A 16 -14.19 11.02 -4.64
CA SER A 16 -13.13 11.57 -5.49
C SER A 16 -11.76 11.63 -4.80
N TRP A 17 -11.73 11.85 -3.48
CA TRP A 17 -10.48 11.85 -2.71
C TRP A 17 -9.94 10.44 -2.53
N ILE A 18 -10.81 9.44 -2.34
CA ILE A 18 -10.43 8.03 -2.29
C ILE A 18 -9.86 7.58 -3.64
N GLU A 19 -10.47 8.01 -4.75
CA GLU A 19 -9.96 7.75 -6.10
C GLU A 19 -8.60 8.40 -6.35
N GLU A 20 -8.40 9.64 -5.89
CA GLU A 20 -7.11 10.35 -5.99
C GLU A 20 -6.02 9.64 -5.20
N ALA A 21 -6.29 9.26 -3.95
CA ALA A 21 -5.38 8.49 -3.11
C ALA A 21 -4.99 7.14 -3.76
N ALA A 22 -5.96 6.44 -4.37
CA ALA A 22 -5.69 5.22 -5.10
C ALA A 22 -4.83 5.46 -6.36
N ALA A 23 -5.03 6.58 -7.07
CA ALA A 23 -4.21 6.96 -8.21
C ALA A 23 -2.77 7.30 -7.79
N ASP A 24 -2.58 7.98 -6.66
CA ASP A 24 -1.26 8.28 -6.10
C ASP A 24 -0.53 7.02 -5.64
N ALA A 25 -1.23 6.09 -4.99
CA ALA A 25 -0.70 4.76 -4.69
C ALA A 25 -0.27 4.00 -5.96
N GLN A 26 -1.05 4.08 -7.04
CA GLN A 26 -0.67 3.47 -8.30
C GLN A 26 0.57 4.14 -8.93
N ARG A 27 0.68 5.47 -8.84
CA ARG A 27 1.89 6.20 -9.28
C ARG A 27 3.11 5.82 -8.47
N ALA A 28 2.97 5.60 -7.16
CA ALA A 28 4.05 5.14 -6.28
C ALA A 28 4.68 3.84 -6.80
N ALA A 29 3.86 2.87 -7.18
CA ALA A 29 4.33 1.62 -7.78
C ALA A 29 5.09 1.87 -9.11
N GLY A 30 4.61 2.79 -9.93
CA GLY A 30 5.26 3.15 -11.21
C GLY A 30 6.57 3.93 -11.08
N ALA A 31 6.80 4.61 -9.97
CA ALA A 31 8.02 5.40 -9.72
C ALA A 31 9.22 4.56 -9.22
N SER A 32 9.03 3.25 -9.06
CA SER A 32 10.06 2.31 -8.62
C SER A 32 10.96 1.91 -9.78
N ASP A 33 11.92 2.78 -10.12
CA ASP A 33 12.90 2.53 -11.17
C ASP A 33 14.08 1.65 -10.66
N ASP A 34 14.43 0.65 -11.46
CA ASP A 34 15.69 -0.11 -11.53
C ASP A 34 16.12 -1.11 -10.42
N GLY A 35 15.35 -1.39 -9.36
CA GLY A 35 15.86 -2.32 -8.32
C GLY A 35 14.88 -3.15 -7.51
N GLY A 36 13.61 -2.73 -7.43
CA GLY A 36 12.59 -3.47 -6.70
C GLY A 36 11.22 -3.14 -7.25
N ARG A 37 10.63 -4.09 -7.98
CA ARG A 37 9.28 -3.94 -8.55
C ARG A 37 8.27 -3.86 -7.41
N VAL A 38 7.93 -2.66 -6.98
CA VAL A 38 6.74 -2.42 -6.16
C VAL A 38 5.54 -2.52 -7.09
N ARG A 39 4.62 -3.44 -6.79
CA ARG A 39 3.39 -3.63 -7.54
C ARG A 39 2.21 -3.22 -6.69
N TYR A 40 1.39 -2.30 -7.20
CA TYR A 40 0.13 -1.97 -6.56
C TYR A 40 -0.89 -3.09 -6.77
N LEU A 41 -1.58 -3.48 -5.70
CA LEU A 41 -2.56 -4.58 -5.71
C LEU A 41 -3.99 -4.04 -5.66
N ARG A 42 -4.32 -3.29 -4.60
CA ARG A 42 -5.66 -2.73 -4.36
C ARG A 42 -5.63 -1.62 -3.32
N THR A 43 -6.74 -0.90 -3.21
CA THR A 43 -7.04 0.00 -2.10
C THR A 43 -8.33 -0.43 -1.42
N THR A 44 -8.41 -0.22 -0.11
CA THR A 44 -9.65 -0.38 0.67
C THR A 44 -9.79 0.81 1.59
N TYR A 45 -10.90 1.54 1.47
CA TYR A 45 -11.24 2.60 2.40
C TYR A 45 -12.11 2.05 3.53
N LEU A 46 -11.66 2.24 4.76
CA LEU A 46 -12.40 1.93 5.97
C LEU A 46 -13.17 3.18 6.39
N ALA A 47 -14.48 3.20 6.15
CA ALA A 47 -15.29 4.39 6.41
C ALA A 47 -15.40 4.73 7.91
N ASP A 48 -15.36 3.73 8.79
CA ASP A 48 -15.45 3.91 10.25
C ASP A 48 -14.14 4.48 10.84
N ASP A 49 -13.00 3.98 10.37
CA ASP A 49 -11.65 4.46 10.73
C ASP A 49 -11.19 5.65 9.89
N GLU A 50 -11.98 6.09 8.92
CA GLU A 50 -11.63 7.11 7.92
C GLU A 50 -10.22 6.94 7.32
N THR A 51 -9.87 5.69 7.02
CA THR A 51 -8.49 5.30 6.66
C THR A 51 -8.46 4.57 5.32
N CYS A 52 -7.57 5.00 4.44
CA CYS A 52 -7.23 4.31 3.20
C CYS A 52 -6.11 3.29 3.45
N LEU A 53 -6.40 2.03 3.15
CA LEU A 53 -5.43 0.94 3.14
C LEU A 53 -4.99 0.67 1.70
N HIS A 54 -3.72 0.93 1.40
CA HIS A 54 -3.11 0.66 0.10
C HIS A 54 -2.24 -0.59 0.17
N PHE A 55 -2.52 -1.57 -0.67
CA PHE A 55 -1.80 -2.84 -0.69
C PHE A 55 -0.79 -2.90 -1.82
N PHE A 56 0.42 -3.27 -1.48
CA PHE A 56 1.55 -3.40 -2.40
C PHE A 56 2.21 -4.76 -2.26
N GLU A 57 2.71 -5.30 -3.36
CA GLU A 57 3.66 -6.41 -3.38
C GLU A 57 5.06 -5.83 -3.61
N ALA A 58 6.02 -6.18 -2.76
CA ALA A 58 7.40 -5.69 -2.87
C ALA A 58 8.39 -6.69 -2.27
N ALA A 59 9.69 -6.49 -2.50
CA ALA A 59 10.72 -7.32 -1.86
C ALA A 59 10.87 -7.03 -0.36
N SER A 60 10.69 -5.76 0.05
CA SER A 60 10.87 -5.29 1.43
C SER A 60 9.97 -4.10 1.73
N VAL A 61 9.74 -3.79 3.02
CA VAL A 61 8.99 -2.60 3.45
C VAL A 61 9.68 -1.31 2.99
N GLU A 62 11.00 -1.28 2.93
CA GLU A 62 11.79 -0.12 2.49
C GLU A 62 11.50 0.26 1.04
N HIS A 63 11.21 -0.72 0.18
CA HIS A 63 10.83 -0.45 -1.21
C HIS A 63 9.46 0.24 -1.29
N VAL A 64 8.50 -0.19 -0.47
CA VAL A 64 7.17 0.44 -0.38
C VAL A 64 7.28 1.85 0.18
N ALA A 65 8.11 2.04 1.23
CA ALA A 65 8.35 3.35 1.83
C ALA A 65 8.99 4.33 0.84
N ASP A 66 10.00 3.89 0.07
CA ASP A 66 10.66 4.74 -0.92
C ASP A 66 9.72 5.09 -2.08
N ALA A 67 8.95 4.13 -2.58
CA ALA A 67 7.92 4.34 -3.59
C ALA A 67 6.87 5.36 -3.13
N ALA A 68 6.34 5.20 -1.91
CA ALA A 68 5.35 6.11 -1.32
C ALA A 68 5.92 7.54 -1.16
N ARG A 69 7.16 7.66 -0.67
CA ARG A 69 7.86 8.94 -0.53
C ARG A 69 8.04 9.64 -1.87
N ARG A 70 8.39 8.91 -2.93
CA ARG A 70 8.53 9.48 -4.30
C ARG A 70 7.19 9.96 -4.87
N ALA A 71 6.10 9.31 -4.50
CA ALA A 71 4.75 9.72 -4.88
C ALA A 71 4.16 10.83 -3.99
N GLY A 72 4.86 11.27 -2.94
CA GLY A 72 4.37 12.29 -2.02
C GLY A 72 3.30 11.80 -1.04
N LEU A 73 3.12 10.48 -0.89
CA LEU A 73 2.20 9.90 0.07
C LEU A 73 2.75 10.09 1.48
N THR A 74 2.00 10.79 2.33
CA THR A 74 2.33 10.94 3.75
C THR A 74 1.78 9.72 4.49
N THR A 75 2.58 8.67 4.55
CA THR A 75 2.18 7.40 5.17
C THR A 75 2.28 7.51 6.69
N GLU A 76 1.30 6.95 7.40
CA GLU A 76 1.38 6.87 8.87
C GLU A 76 1.99 5.56 9.32
N ARG A 77 1.75 4.50 8.55
CA ARG A 77 2.20 3.15 8.88
C ARG A 77 2.37 2.30 7.63
N ILE A 78 3.38 1.43 7.65
CA ILE A 78 3.53 0.37 6.65
C ILE A 78 3.75 -0.95 7.39
N THR A 79 2.87 -1.91 7.15
CA THR A 79 2.84 -3.21 7.85
C THR A 79 2.88 -4.36 6.84
N ARG A 80 3.55 -5.48 7.16
CA ARG A 80 3.43 -6.70 6.34
C ARG A 80 1.99 -7.20 6.39
N SER A 81 1.41 -7.46 5.22
CA SER A 81 0.11 -8.08 5.05
C SER A 81 0.29 -9.55 4.71
N VAL A 82 -0.46 -10.39 5.40
CA VAL A 82 -0.49 -11.82 5.12
C VAL A 82 -1.80 -12.10 4.42
N ASP A 83 -1.73 -12.43 3.14
CA ASP A 83 -2.93 -12.83 2.39
C ASP A 83 -3.09 -14.35 2.47
N PRO A 84 -4.19 -14.86 3.05
CA PRO A 84 -4.39 -16.30 3.23
C PRO A 84 -4.59 -17.05 1.91
N GLN A 85 -4.90 -16.36 0.81
CA GLN A 85 -5.03 -16.97 -0.52
C GLN A 85 -3.69 -17.03 -1.28
N ASN A 86 -2.64 -16.38 -0.76
CA ASN A 86 -1.31 -16.28 -1.38
C ASN A 86 -0.23 -17.12 -0.65
N ASP A 87 -0.63 -18.07 0.20
CA ASP A 87 0.24 -19.08 0.86
C ASP A 87 1.42 -18.51 1.68
N ASP A 88 1.28 -17.30 2.27
CA ASP A 88 2.32 -16.74 3.16
C ASP A 88 2.16 -17.20 4.64
N LEU A 89 1.12 -17.99 4.93
CA LEU A 89 0.87 -18.62 6.25
C LEU A 89 1.47 -20.02 6.39
N ALA A 90 2.03 -20.60 5.32
CA ALA A 90 2.64 -21.92 5.39
C ALA A 90 4.11 -21.79 5.79
N LYS A 91 4.43 -21.46 7.06
CA LYS A 91 5.59 -21.93 7.88
C LYS A 91 5.60 -21.25 9.26
N GLU A 92 4.63 -21.56 10.10
CA GLU A 92 4.91 -21.60 11.54
C GLU A 92 4.55 -23.02 11.99
N GLU A 93 5.58 -23.79 12.31
CA GLU A 93 5.52 -25.15 12.88
C GLU A 93 4.86 -25.17 14.26
#